data_AF-A0A8X6Q206-F1
#
_entry.id   AF-A0A8X6Q206-F1
#
_cell.length_a   1.000
_cell.length_b   1.000
_cell.length_c   1.000
_cell.angle_alpha   90.00
_cell.angle_beta   90.00
_cell.angle_gamma   90.00
#
_symmetry.space_group_name_H-M   'P 1'
#
loop_
_entity.id
_entity.type
_entity.pdbx_description
1 polymer ?
#
loop_
_entity_poly.entity_id
_entity_poly.type
_entity_poly.pdbx_seq_one_letter_code
_entity_poly.pdbx_strand_id
1 'polypeptide(L)'
;MCDLSLSQRWQRTIALVPSITCKYKNMCHNASILLLILVLIATKDVQSYIVYGNGATSERNLPLCGGPREACNIIRQRYWLSPLIHRLCKCPDLTDCPSKWSYGQEKRTVAFNARAQLKFCSQVGDLEQCKGRRTIAAEIRSNGTISIQCFCGPRHYFQKLYNNITGQYFTCLPLATCKTGDFCGYITSSAYETYHVCACPARHICVLQNRKLEYTNEFLYQGQAFKGFCTPRENYG
;
A
#
# COMPACT_ATOMS: atom_id res chain seq x y z
N MET A 1 -44.11 -6.71 8.35
CA MET A 1 -44.29 -5.31 7.94
C MET A 1 -44.10 -4.46 9.18
N CYS A 2 -42.97 -3.78 9.29
CA CYS A 2 -42.71 -2.83 10.38
C CYS A 2 -42.62 -1.45 9.73
N ASP A 3 -43.58 -0.60 10.04
CA ASP A 3 -43.63 0.78 9.56
C ASP A 3 -42.56 1.63 10.24
N LEU A 4 -41.83 2.37 9.40
CA LEU A 4 -40.91 3.43 9.79
C LEU A 4 -41.66 4.76 9.66
N SER A 5 -41.87 5.46 10.77
CA SER A 5 -42.16 6.90 10.71
C SER A 5 -41.05 7.68 11.42
N LEU A 6 -40.39 8.53 10.65
CA LEU A 6 -39.44 9.53 11.10
C LEU A 6 -40.18 10.87 11.15
N SER A 7 -40.19 11.54 12.30
CA SER A 7 -40.52 12.95 12.40
C SER A 7 -39.39 13.67 13.13
N GLN A 8 -38.82 14.69 12.46
CA GLN A 8 -37.76 15.56 12.96
C GLN A 8 -38.33 16.67 13.84
N ARG A 9 -37.79 16.89 15.04
CA ARG A 9 -37.48 18.25 15.51
C ARG A 9 -36.44 18.27 16.61
N TRP A 10 -35.50 19.18 16.44
CA TRP A 10 -34.30 19.42 17.24
C TRP A 10 -34.59 19.83 18.68
N GLN A 11 -33.86 19.27 19.65
CA GLN A 11 -33.28 20.00 20.78
C GLN A 11 -32.23 19.16 21.54
N ARG A 12 -30.98 19.63 21.47
CA ARG A 12 -29.90 19.59 22.48
C ARG A 12 -29.53 18.24 23.12
N THR A 13 -28.44 17.69 22.59
CA THR A 13 -27.36 16.90 23.18
C THR A 13 -27.43 16.67 24.70
N ILE A 14 -27.72 15.41 25.11
CA ILE A 14 -27.05 14.63 26.16
C ILE A 14 -27.57 13.18 26.03
N ALA A 15 -26.62 12.23 25.94
CA ALA A 15 -26.74 10.79 26.18
C ALA A 15 -28.08 10.09 25.88
N LEU A 16 -28.14 9.32 24.78
CA LEU A 16 -29.13 8.26 24.60
C LEU A 16 -28.42 6.96 24.24
N VAL A 17 -28.04 6.23 25.29
CA VAL A 17 -27.98 4.76 25.25
C VAL A 17 -29.43 4.30 25.09
N PRO A 18 -29.81 3.56 24.04
CA PRO A 18 -31.14 2.98 24.01
C PRO A 18 -31.21 1.87 25.05
N SER A 19 -31.95 2.12 26.14
CA SER A 19 -32.33 1.09 27.10
C SER A 19 -33.29 0.11 26.41
N ILE A 20 -32.76 -1.04 25.99
CA ILE A 20 -33.57 -2.16 25.52
C ILE A 20 -34.10 -2.89 26.76
N THR A 21 -35.37 -2.65 27.11
CA THR A 21 -36.06 -3.44 28.13
C THR A 21 -36.39 -4.82 27.57
N CYS A 22 -35.52 -5.78 27.87
CA CYS A 22 -35.63 -7.19 27.52
C CYS A 22 -36.66 -7.88 28.44
N LYS A 23 -37.95 -7.90 28.06
CA LYS A 23 -38.94 -8.82 28.63
C LYS A 23 -38.64 -10.22 28.08
N TYR A 24 -37.64 -10.92 28.62
CA TYR A 24 -37.47 -12.39 28.63
C TYR A 24 -36.05 -12.69 29.16
N LYS A 25 -35.96 -13.05 30.44
CA LYS A 25 -34.70 -13.17 31.21
C LYS A 25 -33.69 -14.21 30.64
N ASN A 26 -34.13 -15.09 29.75
CA ASN A 26 -33.32 -16.18 29.19
C ASN A 26 -32.82 -15.97 27.74
N MET A 27 -33.24 -14.90 27.05
CA MET A 27 -32.80 -14.62 25.67
C MET A 27 -31.70 -13.55 25.58
N CYS A 28 -31.44 -12.82 26.66
CA CYS A 28 -30.47 -11.73 26.68
C CYS A 28 -29.00 -12.18 26.88
N HIS A 29 -28.75 -13.40 27.37
CA HIS A 29 -27.38 -13.96 27.46
C HIS A 29 -26.81 -14.32 26.08
N ASN A 30 -27.60 -14.95 25.22
CA ASN A 30 -27.14 -15.39 23.90
C ASN A 30 -26.90 -14.22 22.94
N ALA A 31 -27.71 -13.15 23.03
CA ALA A 31 -27.52 -11.95 22.22
C ALA A 31 -26.23 -11.19 22.59
N SER A 32 -25.89 -11.12 23.88
CA SER A 32 -24.67 -10.44 24.34
C SER A 32 -23.40 -11.21 24.01
N ILE A 33 -23.45 -12.55 24.06
CA ILE A 33 -22.34 -13.43 23.64
C ILE A 33 -22.15 -13.34 22.13
N LEU A 34 -23.23 -13.34 21.33
CA LEU A 34 -23.15 -13.20 19.88
C LEU A 34 -22.59 -11.82 19.46
N LEU A 35 -22.95 -10.75 20.17
CA LEU A 35 -22.41 -9.40 19.94
C LEU A 35 -20.91 -9.34 20.28
N LEU A 36 -20.49 -9.94 21.40
CA LEU A 36 -19.07 -10.06 21.77
C LEU A 36 -18.27 -10.88 20.74
N ILE A 37 -18.82 -11.99 20.25
CA ILE A 37 -18.20 -12.79 19.20
C ILE A 37 -18.10 -12.00 17.89
N LEU A 38 -19.14 -11.26 17.49
CA LEU A 38 -19.11 -10.39 16.30
C LEU A 38 -18.08 -9.26 16.44
N VAL A 39 -17.94 -8.65 17.62
CA VAL A 39 -16.91 -7.64 17.90
C VAL A 39 -15.51 -8.27 17.86
N LEU A 40 -15.31 -9.45 18.44
CA LEU A 40 -14.02 -10.17 18.42
C LEU A 40 -13.63 -10.63 17.00
N ILE A 41 -14.59 -11.01 16.16
CA ILE A 41 -14.33 -11.35 14.75
C ILE A 41 -13.99 -10.08 13.94
N ALA A 42 -14.59 -8.92 14.29
CA ALA A 42 -14.33 -7.65 13.62
C ALA A 42 -12.96 -7.04 13.94
N THR A 43 -12.28 -7.47 15.01
CA THR A 43 -10.96 -6.95 15.42
C THR A 43 -9.80 -7.92 15.15
N LYS A 44 -9.88 -8.76 14.10
CA LYS A 44 -8.69 -9.44 13.59
C LYS A 44 -7.75 -8.41 12.97
N ASP A 45 -6.98 -7.74 13.81
CA ASP A 45 -5.87 -6.90 13.40
C ASP A 45 -4.85 -7.82 12.71
N VAL A 46 -4.73 -7.70 11.39
CA VAL A 46 -3.82 -8.55 10.61
C VAL A 46 -2.40 -8.14 11.00
N GLN A 47 -1.77 -8.93 11.86
CA GLN A 47 -0.44 -8.66 12.38
C GLN A 47 0.56 -8.61 11.21
N SER A 48 1.17 -7.45 11.01
CA SER A 48 2.20 -7.23 9.99
C SER A 48 3.52 -7.90 10.39
N TYR A 49 4.24 -8.43 9.41
CA TYR A 49 5.59 -8.94 9.57
C TYR A 49 6.59 -7.80 9.35
N ILE A 50 7.50 -7.59 10.31
CA ILE A 50 8.45 -6.46 10.30
C ILE A 50 9.85 -6.96 9.98
N VAL A 51 10.51 -6.29 9.04
CA VAL A 51 11.93 -6.48 8.72
C VAL A 51 12.65 -5.14 8.80
N TYR A 52 13.93 -5.18 9.14
CA TYR A 52 14.78 -4.01 9.30
C TYR A 52 15.74 -3.89 8.12
N GLY A 53 15.82 -2.68 7.56
CA GLY A 53 16.68 -2.37 6.42
C GLY A 53 18.11 -2.02 6.82
N ASN A 54 18.95 -1.84 5.81
CA ASN A 54 20.32 -1.34 5.95
C ASN A 54 21.19 -2.17 6.92
N GLY A 55 20.95 -3.49 6.98
CA GLY A 55 21.68 -4.41 7.87
C GLY A 55 21.32 -4.29 9.35
N ALA A 56 20.31 -3.47 9.71
CA ALA A 56 19.82 -3.40 11.07
C ALA A 56 19.08 -4.69 11.45
N THR A 57 19.12 -5.03 12.74
CA THR A 57 18.42 -6.19 13.32
C THR A 57 17.29 -5.78 14.26
N SER A 58 17.21 -4.49 14.62
CA SER A 58 16.21 -3.94 15.53
C SER A 58 16.01 -2.43 15.31
N GLU A 59 14.95 -1.86 15.89
CA GLU A 59 14.69 -0.41 15.91
C GLU A 59 15.88 0.41 16.46
N ARG A 60 16.59 -0.13 17.47
CA ARG A 60 17.72 0.59 18.09
C ARG A 60 18.83 0.86 17.08
N ASN A 61 19.06 -0.08 16.17
CA ASN A 61 20.12 -0.05 15.16
C ASN A 61 19.75 0.75 13.91
N LEU A 62 18.50 1.19 13.76
CA LEU A 62 18.10 2.02 12.63
C LEU A 62 18.73 3.43 12.75
N PRO A 63 19.20 4.02 11.64
CA PRO A 63 19.65 5.41 11.62
C PRO A 63 18.44 6.36 11.75
N LEU A 64 18.71 7.64 12.00
CA LEU A 64 17.70 8.69 11.86
C LEU A 64 17.50 9.00 10.37
N CYS A 65 16.26 9.29 9.96
CA CYS A 65 15.98 9.74 8.60
C CYS A 65 16.63 11.11 8.36
N GLY A 66 17.29 11.27 7.22
CA GLY A 66 18.07 12.45 6.86
C GLY A 66 17.26 13.66 6.41
N GLY A 67 15.94 13.52 6.21
CA GLY A 67 15.07 14.65 5.86
C GLY A 67 13.63 14.27 5.55
N PRO A 68 12.77 15.26 5.21
CA PRO A 68 11.33 15.07 5.01
C PRO A 68 10.98 14.22 3.78
N ARG A 69 11.92 14.08 2.84
CA ARG A 69 11.76 13.30 1.60
C ARG A 69 12.31 11.88 1.68
N GLU A 70 12.92 11.51 2.81
CA GLU A 70 13.43 10.16 3.03
C GLU A 70 12.32 9.27 3.59
N ALA A 71 12.12 8.12 2.96
CA ALA A 71 11.13 7.15 3.40
C ALA A 71 11.61 6.44 4.67
N CYS A 72 10.74 6.34 5.65
CA CYS A 72 11.02 5.66 6.92
C CYS A 72 10.49 4.22 6.95
N ASN A 73 9.42 3.91 6.21
CA ASN A 73 8.96 2.53 5.99
C ASN A 73 8.63 2.27 4.52
N ILE A 74 8.74 1.00 4.12
CA ILE A 74 8.05 0.43 2.96
C ILE A 74 6.98 -0.53 3.48
N ILE A 75 5.74 -0.38 3.03
CA ILE A 75 4.66 -1.31 3.33
C ILE A 75 4.29 -2.06 2.05
N ARG A 76 4.24 -3.39 2.13
CA ARG A 76 3.86 -4.29 1.04
C ARG A 76 2.70 -5.19 1.47
N GLN A 77 1.57 -5.10 0.78
CA GLN A 77 0.44 -6.00 0.93
C GLN A 77 0.69 -7.27 0.13
N ARG A 78 1.03 -8.37 0.80
CA ARG A 78 1.22 -9.67 0.15
C ARG A 78 -0.13 -10.38 -0.03
N TYR A 79 -0.29 -11.16 -1.10
CA TYR A 79 -1.57 -11.84 -1.39
C TYR A 79 -1.90 -12.96 -0.38
N TRP A 80 -0.91 -13.77 -0.03
CA TRP A 80 -1.09 -15.00 0.76
C TRP A 80 -0.43 -14.96 2.14
N LEU A 81 0.22 -13.83 2.47
CA LEU A 81 0.99 -13.65 3.69
C LEU A 81 0.59 -12.33 4.34
N SER A 82 0.87 -12.19 5.64
CA SER A 82 0.71 -10.91 6.35
C SER A 82 1.39 -9.76 5.61
N PRO A 83 0.89 -8.52 5.71
CA PRO A 83 1.59 -7.36 5.20
C PRO A 83 3.04 -7.31 5.70
N LEU A 84 3.97 -6.93 4.84
CA LEU A 84 5.38 -6.78 5.16
C LEU A 84 5.68 -5.29 5.37
N ILE A 85 6.27 -4.95 6.51
CA ILE A 85 6.79 -3.62 6.80
C ILE A 85 8.30 -3.70 6.82
N HIS A 86 8.95 -2.95 5.93
CA HIS A 86 10.38 -2.77 5.92
C HIS A 86 10.72 -1.44 6.60
N ARG A 87 11.32 -1.49 7.79
CA ARG A 87 11.76 -0.32 8.57
C ARG A 87 13.10 0.17 8.03
N LEU A 88 13.20 1.44 7.63
CA LEU A 88 14.39 2.00 6.99
C LEU A 88 15.17 2.93 7.92
N CYS A 89 14.46 3.78 8.66
CA CYS A 89 15.04 4.77 9.58
C CYS A 89 14.01 5.22 10.63
N LYS A 90 14.49 5.85 11.71
CA LYS A 90 13.67 6.46 12.76
C LYS A 90 13.40 7.93 12.46
N CYS A 91 12.22 8.41 12.80
CA CYS A 91 11.90 9.82 12.66
C CYS A 91 12.66 10.68 13.67
N PRO A 92 13.24 11.82 13.25
CA PRO A 92 14.07 12.66 14.11
C PRO A 92 13.28 13.38 15.21
N ASP A 93 11.98 13.57 15.02
CA ASP A 93 11.05 14.18 15.97
C ASP A 93 10.50 13.19 17.01
N LEU A 94 11.08 11.99 17.10
CA LEU A 94 10.64 10.89 17.96
C LEU A 94 9.22 10.40 17.69
N THR A 95 8.60 10.82 16.58
CA THR A 95 7.30 10.28 16.18
C THR A 95 7.46 8.89 15.56
N ASP A 96 6.43 8.06 15.72
CA ASP A 96 6.42 6.77 15.06
C ASP A 96 6.22 6.94 13.55
N CYS A 97 7.14 6.36 12.77
CA CYS A 97 6.96 6.28 11.33
C CYS A 97 5.69 5.46 11.00
N PRO A 98 4.76 6.00 10.17
CA PRO A 98 3.49 5.36 9.88
C PRO A 98 3.63 3.90 9.43
N SER A 99 2.91 2.99 10.09
CA SER A 99 3.03 1.53 9.88
C SER A 99 1.78 0.88 9.32
N LYS A 100 0.67 1.63 9.19
CA LYS A 100 -0.59 1.12 8.65
C LYS A 100 -0.72 1.39 7.16
N TRP A 101 -1.44 0.51 6.48
CA TRP A 101 -1.84 0.74 5.09
C TRP A 101 -2.81 1.92 5.03
N SER A 102 -2.61 2.78 4.04
CA SER A 102 -3.39 4.00 3.88
C SER A 102 -4.17 3.94 2.58
N TYR A 103 -5.44 4.31 2.62
CA TYR A 103 -6.25 4.46 1.42
C TYR A 103 -6.28 5.94 1.02
N GLY A 104 -6.03 6.24 -0.26
CA GLY A 104 -6.15 7.60 -0.79
C GLY A 104 -4.98 8.53 -0.43
N GLN A 105 -5.28 9.84 -0.34
CA GLN A 105 -4.29 10.92 -0.24
C GLN A 105 -3.89 11.21 1.22
N GLU A 106 -3.28 10.24 1.88
CA GLU A 106 -2.58 10.53 3.13
C GLU A 106 -1.29 11.32 2.86
N LYS A 107 -1.15 12.47 3.51
CA LYS A 107 -0.03 13.40 3.29
C LYS A 107 1.34 12.84 3.66
N ARG A 108 1.45 11.68 4.29
CA ARG A 108 2.73 11.02 4.67
C ARG A 108 2.98 9.72 3.92
N THR A 109 2.28 9.52 2.81
CA THR A 109 2.27 8.27 2.06
C THR A 109 2.46 8.53 0.57
N VAL A 110 3.31 7.73 -0.08
CA VAL A 110 3.40 7.68 -1.55
C VAL A 110 3.22 6.23 -1.98
N ALA A 111 2.14 5.94 -2.72
CA ALA A 111 1.97 4.64 -3.35
C ALA A 111 2.83 4.55 -4.62
N PHE A 112 3.55 3.45 -4.81
CA PHE A 112 4.35 3.22 -6.02
C PHE A 112 3.85 2.05 -6.87
N ASN A 113 3.00 1.19 -6.30
CA ASN A 113 2.18 0.25 -7.04
C ASN A 113 0.87 0.01 -6.27
N ALA A 114 -0.03 -0.83 -6.80
CA ALA A 114 -1.34 -1.07 -6.21
C ALA A 114 -1.31 -1.73 -4.81
N ARG A 115 -0.18 -2.33 -4.42
CA ARG A 115 -0.02 -3.11 -3.18
C ARG A 115 1.20 -2.70 -2.36
N ALA A 116 1.84 -1.58 -2.70
CA ALA A 116 3.02 -1.13 -1.99
C ALA A 116 3.10 0.41 -1.88
N GLN A 117 3.53 0.85 -0.70
CA GLN A 117 3.55 2.25 -0.29
C GLN A 117 4.84 2.59 0.45
N LEU A 118 5.36 3.79 0.21
CA LEU A 118 6.36 4.44 1.03
C LEU A 118 5.69 5.30 2.09
N LYS A 119 6.27 5.31 3.28
CA LYS A 119 5.82 6.12 4.41
C LYS A 119 6.92 7.09 4.84
N PHE A 120 6.53 8.26 5.29
CA PHE A 120 7.41 9.37 5.62
C PHE A 120 7.12 9.90 7.03
N CYS A 121 8.13 10.45 7.68
CA CYS A 121 8.00 11.06 9.01
C CYS A 121 7.17 12.35 8.94
N SER A 122 7.46 13.18 7.94
CA SER A 122 6.82 14.46 7.69
C SER A 122 5.85 14.40 6.52
N GLN A 123 5.04 15.45 6.35
CA GLN A 123 4.14 15.56 5.20
C GLN A 123 4.95 15.67 3.90
N VAL A 124 4.65 14.78 2.97
CA VAL A 124 5.07 14.77 1.56
C VAL A 124 3.93 15.20 0.62
N GLY A 125 2.76 15.58 1.17
CA GLY A 125 1.60 16.02 0.39
C GLY A 125 1.83 17.29 -0.43
N ASP A 126 2.88 18.07 -0.12
CA ASP A 126 3.26 19.28 -0.87
C ASP A 126 4.24 18.99 -2.02
N LEU A 127 4.60 17.71 -2.24
CA LEU A 127 5.40 17.34 -3.40
C LEU A 127 4.62 17.65 -4.68
N GLU A 128 5.26 18.31 -5.64
CA GLU A 128 4.68 18.46 -6.97
C GLU A 128 4.65 17.12 -7.72
N GLN A 129 3.74 17.01 -8.69
CA GLN A 129 3.75 15.90 -9.62
C GLN A 129 4.99 15.99 -10.51
N CYS A 130 5.65 14.86 -10.76
CA CYS A 130 6.83 14.83 -11.62
C CYS A 130 6.50 15.32 -13.05
N LYS A 131 7.25 16.32 -13.53
CA LYS A 131 7.13 16.90 -14.87
C LYS A 131 8.30 16.46 -15.75
N GLY A 132 8.02 15.82 -16.88
CA GLY A 132 9.03 15.45 -17.86
C GLY A 132 9.68 14.07 -17.63
N ARG A 133 10.04 13.40 -18.73
CA ARG A 133 10.50 12.00 -18.76
C ARG A 133 11.91 11.76 -18.20
N ARG A 134 12.66 12.82 -17.91
CA ARG A 134 14.03 12.74 -17.36
C ARG A 134 14.14 13.28 -15.94
N THR A 135 13.02 13.71 -15.36
CA THR A 135 12.98 14.20 -13.99
C THR A 135 13.13 13.03 -13.04
N ILE A 136 14.08 13.15 -12.12
CA ILE A 136 14.30 12.16 -11.07
C ILE A 136 13.11 12.25 -10.11
N ALA A 137 12.35 11.18 -10.05
CA ALA A 137 11.21 11.03 -9.17
C ALA A 137 11.60 10.37 -7.85
N ALA A 138 12.49 9.38 -7.92
CA ALA A 138 12.93 8.62 -6.76
C ALA A 138 14.40 8.23 -6.86
N GLU A 139 15.03 8.10 -5.70
CA GLU A 139 16.42 7.67 -5.57
C GLU A 139 16.51 6.55 -4.53
N ILE A 140 17.26 5.50 -4.86
CA ILE A 140 17.66 4.44 -3.95
C ILE A 140 19.17 4.50 -3.84
N ARG A 141 19.69 5.03 -2.74
CA ARG A 141 21.14 5.13 -2.50
C ARG A 141 21.74 3.77 -2.19
N SER A 142 23.04 3.62 -2.42
CA SER A 142 23.79 2.37 -2.16
C SER A 142 23.78 1.94 -0.70
N ASN A 143 23.62 2.88 0.23
CA ASN A 143 23.43 2.61 1.66
C ASN A 143 21.98 2.17 2.03
N GLY A 144 21.09 2.07 1.03
CA GLY A 144 19.68 1.69 1.19
C GLY A 144 18.73 2.83 1.57
N THR A 145 19.21 4.07 1.69
CA THR A 145 18.34 5.26 1.83
C THR A 145 17.45 5.42 0.59
N ILE A 146 16.15 5.63 0.81
CA ILE A 146 15.16 5.82 -0.24
C ILE A 146 14.56 7.21 -0.12
N SER A 147 14.57 7.98 -1.20
CA SER A 147 13.98 9.32 -1.21
C SER A 147 13.10 9.57 -2.43
N ILE A 148 12.08 10.42 -2.26
CA ILE A 148 11.16 10.86 -3.32
C ILE A 148 11.32 12.36 -3.53
N GLN A 149 11.50 12.77 -4.79
CA GLN A 149 11.63 14.18 -5.17
C GLN A 149 10.32 14.79 -5.68
N CYS A 150 9.45 13.96 -6.26
CA CYS A 150 8.13 14.33 -6.77
C CYS A 150 7.24 13.07 -6.83
N PHE A 151 5.92 13.22 -6.81
CA PHE A 151 5.03 12.05 -6.86
C PHE A 151 4.67 11.68 -8.31
N CYS A 152 4.53 10.37 -8.57
CA CYS A 152 3.92 9.88 -9.80
C CYS A 152 2.40 10.03 -9.68
N GLY A 153 1.77 10.70 -10.65
CA GLY A 153 0.32 10.83 -10.71
C GLY A 153 -0.39 9.48 -10.91
N PRO A 154 -1.74 9.46 -10.86
CA PRO A 154 -2.50 8.26 -11.21
C PRO A 154 -2.12 7.82 -12.63
N ARG A 155 -2.13 6.50 -12.87
CA ARG A 155 -1.73 5.88 -14.15
C ARG A 155 -0.29 6.20 -14.59
N HIS A 156 0.64 6.31 -13.64
CA HIS A 156 2.08 6.38 -13.93
C HIS A 156 2.79 5.21 -13.26
N TYR A 157 4.01 4.93 -13.69
CA TYR A 157 4.90 3.95 -13.06
C TYR A 157 6.31 4.50 -12.93
N PHE A 158 7.05 3.97 -11.98
CA PHE A 158 8.47 4.26 -11.82
C PHE A 158 9.28 3.45 -12.82
N GLN A 159 10.04 4.12 -13.66
CA GLN A 159 11.01 3.48 -14.57
C GLN A 159 12.42 3.83 -14.12
N LYS A 160 13.32 2.84 -14.13
CA LYS A 160 14.74 3.07 -13.91
C LYS A 160 15.30 3.98 -15.00
N LEU A 161 15.89 5.11 -14.60
CA LEU A 161 16.50 6.07 -15.50
C LEU A 161 17.99 5.72 -15.72
N TYR A 162 18.73 5.58 -14.63
CA TYR A 162 20.12 5.12 -14.63
C TYR A 162 20.52 4.61 -13.24
N ASN A 163 21.68 3.97 -13.15
CA ASN A 163 22.36 3.67 -11.90
C ASN A 163 23.84 4.04 -11.99
N ASN A 164 24.42 4.37 -10.86
CA ASN A 164 25.84 4.67 -10.72
C ASN A 164 26.34 4.09 -9.38
N ILE A 165 27.53 4.50 -8.94
CA ILE A 165 28.14 4.05 -7.69
C ILE A 165 27.35 4.53 -6.46
N THR A 166 26.66 5.68 -6.55
CA THR A 166 25.92 6.27 -5.43
C THR A 166 24.53 5.69 -5.26
N GLY A 167 23.94 5.12 -6.31
CA GLY A 167 22.61 4.51 -6.24
C GLY A 167 21.90 4.29 -7.57
N GLN A 168 20.59 4.12 -7.48
CA GLN A 168 19.67 3.92 -8.58
C GLN A 168 18.66 5.08 -8.63
N TYR A 169 18.41 5.58 -9.82
CA TYR A 169 17.59 6.78 -10.05
C TYR A 169 16.43 6.41 -10.95
N PHE A 170 15.23 6.85 -10.57
CA PHE A 170 13.98 6.49 -11.24
C PHE A 170 13.23 7.74 -11.67
N THR A 171 12.52 7.64 -12.78
CA THR A 171 11.61 8.66 -13.30
C THR A 171 10.17 8.15 -13.31
N CYS A 172 9.20 9.05 -13.42
CA CYS A 172 7.80 8.69 -13.59
C CYS A 172 7.42 8.76 -15.07
N LEU A 173 6.87 7.67 -15.61
CA LEU A 173 6.30 7.65 -16.95
C LEU A 173 4.81 7.32 -16.92
N PRO A 174 4.00 7.88 -17.85
CA PRO A 174 2.60 7.51 -17.97
C PRO A 174 2.47 6.06 -18.44
N LEU A 175 1.53 5.33 -17.85
CA LEU A 175 1.12 4.01 -18.30
C LEU A 175 0.31 4.15 -19.59
N ALA A 176 0.91 3.74 -20.71
CA ALA A 176 0.18 3.55 -21.95
C ALA A 176 -0.92 2.49 -21.78
N THR A 177 -1.89 2.45 -22.68
CA THR A 177 -2.91 1.40 -22.69
C THR A 177 -2.39 0.20 -23.48
N CYS A 178 -2.40 -1.00 -22.89
CA CYS A 178 -2.06 -2.23 -23.61
C CYS A 178 -3.26 -2.74 -24.44
N LYS A 179 -3.05 -3.69 -25.35
CA LYS A 179 -4.10 -4.50 -26.00
C LYS A 179 -4.34 -5.80 -25.24
N THR A 180 -5.38 -6.54 -25.63
CA THR A 180 -5.62 -7.90 -25.16
C THR A 180 -4.45 -8.80 -25.56
N GLY A 181 -3.94 -9.59 -24.61
CA GLY A 181 -2.80 -10.47 -24.80
C GLY A 181 -1.42 -9.79 -24.68
N ASP A 182 -1.36 -8.45 -24.60
CA ASP A 182 -0.09 -7.74 -24.45
C ASP A 182 0.54 -7.99 -23.08
N PHE A 183 1.87 -7.95 -23.05
CA PHE A 183 2.64 -7.91 -21.80
C PHE A 183 2.27 -6.65 -21.02
N CYS A 184 1.80 -6.83 -19.79
CA CYS A 184 1.32 -5.73 -18.95
C CYS A 184 2.24 -5.38 -17.78
N GLY A 185 3.21 -6.24 -17.47
CA GLY A 185 4.16 -5.98 -16.39
C GLY A 185 4.73 -7.24 -15.74
N TYR A 186 5.59 -7.03 -14.75
CA TYR A 186 6.21 -8.11 -13.97
C TYR A 186 5.45 -8.37 -12.68
N ILE A 187 5.14 -9.64 -12.41
CA ILE A 187 4.48 -10.09 -11.18
C ILE A 187 5.53 -10.76 -10.31
N THR A 188 5.87 -10.13 -9.18
CA THR A 188 6.91 -10.59 -8.28
C THR A 188 6.61 -11.99 -7.73
N SER A 189 7.60 -12.89 -7.72
CA SER A 189 7.40 -14.25 -7.21
C SER A 189 7.20 -14.31 -5.68
N SER A 190 7.74 -13.33 -4.95
CA SER A 190 7.73 -13.31 -3.49
C SER A 190 6.45 -12.73 -2.88
N ALA A 191 5.85 -11.72 -3.53
CA ALA A 191 4.71 -10.98 -2.99
C ALA A 191 3.48 -10.98 -3.92
N TYR A 192 3.63 -11.47 -5.16
CA TYR A 192 2.62 -11.36 -6.22
C TYR A 192 2.17 -9.92 -6.50
N GLU A 193 3.02 -8.95 -6.18
CA GLU A 193 2.83 -7.56 -6.58
C GLU A 193 3.12 -7.38 -8.07
N THR A 194 2.33 -6.55 -8.73
CA THR A 194 2.46 -6.28 -10.16
C THR A 194 3.13 -4.92 -10.39
N TYR A 195 4.25 -4.93 -11.10
CA TYR A 195 4.93 -3.77 -11.65
C TYR A 195 4.45 -3.55 -13.08
N HIS A 196 3.44 -2.70 -13.22
CA HIS A 196 2.81 -2.42 -14.50
C HIS A 196 3.71 -1.58 -15.41
N VAL A 197 3.81 -1.97 -16.67
CA VAL A 197 4.42 -1.15 -17.74
C VAL A 197 3.37 -0.47 -18.63
N CYS A 198 2.16 -1.02 -18.64
CA CYS A 198 0.99 -0.45 -19.30
C CYS A 198 -0.28 -0.84 -18.53
N ALA A 199 -1.36 -0.10 -18.75
CA ALA A 199 -2.66 -0.35 -18.17
C ALA A 199 -3.48 -1.25 -19.11
N CYS A 200 -3.98 -2.37 -18.60
CA CYS A 200 -4.84 -3.25 -19.39
C CYS A 200 -6.14 -2.55 -19.82
N PRO A 201 -6.74 -2.97 -20.95
CA PRO A 201 -8.05 -2.48 -21.38
C PRO A 201 -9.13 -2.69 -20.32
N ALA A 202 -10.28 -2.03 -20.51
CA ALA A 202 -11.46 -2.28 -19.69
C ALA A 202 -11.81 -3.79 -19.67
N ARG A 203 -12.28 -4.29 -18.53
CA ARG A 203 -12.59 -5.71 -18.29
C ARG A 203 -11.43 -6.70 -18.43
N HIS A 204 -10.19 -6.22 -18.52
CA HIS A 204 -9.00 -7.06 -18.52
C HIS A 204 -8.25 -6.94 -17.20
N ILE A 205 -7.58 -8.02 -16.82
CA ILE A 205 -6.68 -8.06 -15.66
C ILE A 205 -5.30 -8.55 -16.10
N CYS A 206 -4.26 -8.03 -15.44
CA CYS A 206 -2.88 -8.42 -15.70
C CYS A 206 -2.59 -9.71 -14.93
N VAL A 207 -2.48 -10.82 -15.63
CA VAL A 207 -2.38 -12.17 -15.04
C VAL A 207 -1.13 -12.89 -15.53
N LEU A 208 -0.53 -13.68 -14.64
CA LEU A 208 0.53 -14.60 -15.04
C LEU A 208 -0.08 -15.73 -15.87
N GLN A 209 0.48 -15.99 -17.05
CA GLN A 209 0.07 -17.11 -17.90
C GLN A 209 1.11 -18.25 -17.85
N ASN A 210 2.40 -17.89 -17.95
CA ASN A 210 3.50 -18.83 -17.92
C ASN A 210 4.25 -18.68 -16.60
N ARG A 211 4.39 -19.75 -15.82
CA ARG A 211 5.16 -19.78 -14.56
C ARG A 211 6.68 -19.73 -14.77
N LYS A 212 7.13 -19.15 -15.89
CA LYS A 212 8.53 -18.92 -16.19
C LYS A 212 9.00 -17.71 -15.38
N LEU A 213 10.05 -17.92 -14.60
CA LEU A 213 10.70 -16.88 -13.83
C LEU A 213 11.72 -16.16 -14.71
N GLU A 214 11.73 -14.84 -14.60
CA GLU A 214 12.74 -13.97 -15.18
C GLU A 214 13.26 -13.01 -14.12
N TYR A 215 14.56 -12.76 -14.14
CA TYR A 215 15.16 -11.76 -13.27
C TYR A 215 14.77 -10.37 -13.74
N THR A 216 14.20 -9.56 -12.84
CA THR A 216 13.84 -8.17 -13.12
C THR A 216 14.39 -7.23 -12.05
N ASN A 217 14.57 -5.97 -12.44
CA ASN A 217 15.02 -4.88 -11.59
C ASN A 217 14.05 -3.70 -11.74
N GLU A 218 13.05 -3.69 -10.87
CA GLU A 218 12.00 -2.70 -10.80
C GLU A 218 12.19 -1.79 -9.57
N PHE A 219 11.40 -0.73 -9.48
CA PHE A 219 11.50 0.19 -8.33
C PHE A 219 11.29 -0.54 -7.00
N LEU A 220 12.31 -0.51 -6.13
CA LEU A 220 12.37 -1.21 -4.84
C LEU A 220 12.25 -2.74 -4.91
N TYR A 221 12.41 -3.34 -6.08
CA TYR A 221 12.34 -4.79 -6.25
C TYR A 221 13.40 -5.30 -7.22
N GLN A 222 14.22 -6.22 -6.74
CA GLN A 222 15.24 -6.88 -7.54
C GLN A 222 15.17 -8.39 -7.26
N GLY A 223 14.81 -9.18 -8.27
CA GLY A 223 14.58 -10.61 -8.07
C GLY A 223 13.78 -11.28 -9.19
N GLN A 224 13.34 -12.50 -8.93
CA GLN A 224 12.62 -13.34 -9.90
C GLN A 224 11.13 -12.95 -9.98
N ALA A 225 10.64 -12.63 -11.17
CA ALA A 225 9.26 -12.31 -11.43
C ALA A 225 8.69 -13.12 -12.59
N PHE A 226 7.37 -13.28 -12.62
CA PHE A 226 6.63 -13.80 -13.75
C PHE A 226 6.26 -12.67 -14.70
N LYS A 227 6.08 -12.98 -15.99
CA LYS A 227 5.45 -12.05 -16.93
C LYS A 227 3.93 -12.10 -16.79
N GLY A 228 3.32 -10.92 -16.68
CA GLY A 228 1.88 -10.73 -16.74
C GLY A 228 1.41 -10.35 -18.14
N PHE A 229 0.23 -10.82 -18.51
CA PHE A 229 -0.44 -10.49 -19.78
C PHE A 229 -1.88 -10.03 -19.55
N CYS A 230 -2.34 -9.07 -20.35
CA CYS A 230 -3.71 -8.57 -20.26
C CYS A 230 -4.70 -9.63 -20.76
N THR A 231 -5.47 -10.21 -19.84
CA THR A 231 -6.44 -11.27 -20.16
C THR A 231 -7.84 -10.82 -19.78
N PRO A 232 -8.89 -11.14 -20.57
CA PRO A 232 -10.27 -10.86 -20.20
C PRO A 232 -10.61 -11.46 -18.83
N ARG A 233 -11.31 -10.68 -18.00
CA ARG A 233 -11.72 -11.11 -16.65
C ARG A 233 -12.71 -12.28 -16.70
N GLU A 234 -13.46 -12.42 -17.79
CA GLU A 234 -14.41 -13.51 -18.02
C GLU A 234 -13.74 -14.90 -18.04
N ASN A 235 -12.44 -14.98 -18.36
CA ASN A 235 -11.70 -16.26 -18.31
C ASN A 235 -11.40 -16.76 -16.89
N TYR A 236 -11.76 -15.99 -15.86
CA TYR A 236 -11.51 -16.29 -14.44
C TYR A 236 -12.77 -16.14 -13.58
N GLY A 237 -13.95 -16.13 -14.23
CA GLY A 237 -15.27 -16.01 -13.59
C GLY A 237 -16.06 -17.30 -13.62
#